data_AF-R9MFD3-F1
#
_entry.id   AF-R9MFD3-F1
#
_cell.length_a   1.000
_cell.length_b   1.000
_cell.length_c   1.000
_cell.angle_alpha   90.00
_cell.angle_beta   90.00
_cell.angle_gamma   90.00
#
_symmetry.space_group_name_H-M   'P 1'
#
loop_
_entity.id
_entity.type
_entity.pdbx_description
1 polymer ?
#
loop_
_entity_poly.entity_id
_entity_poly.type
_entity_poly.pdbx_seq_one_letter_code
_entity_poly.pdbx_strand_id
1 'polypeptide(L)'
;MTIREQLERREMEYLSSYAALSKNSKGRKTQEPQCDIRPVFQRDRDRILHCKAFRRLKQKTQVFLLPNGDHYRTRLTHTLEVSQNARTIAKALRLNEDLTEAIALGHDLGHTPFGHAGERALNEVNPFGFSHNIQSVRIVERLEKGGRGLNLTWEAVDGILNHKSSGRPKTLEGQIVRLSDKIAYLNHDIDDAIRGGILNEKDIPERFHQILGDTTRKRLNTLIHDVVTNSMDRPEISMSDEVEGAMRDLRAFMFERVYLNPIAKREEKKAIHMIKDLYWFYMENLDEIPKEYQNMQGETGVNKEQMVCDYIAGMTDTYAVKKFEDYFVPKSWKI
;
A
#
# COMPACT_ATOMS: atom_id res chain seq x y z
N MET A 1 -11.27 -32.19 16.34
CA MET A 1 -11.21 -31.27 15.19
C MET A 1 -11.43 -29.85 15.71
N THR A 2 -10.39 -29.02 15.69
CA THR A 2 -10.40 -27.64 16.18
C THR A 2 -11.30 -26.73 15.31
N ILE A 3 -11.62 -25.52 15.77
CA ILE A 3 -12.40 -24.55 14.96
C ILE A 3 -11.62 -24.18 13.70
N ARG A 4 -10.30 -23.98 13.81
CA ARG A 4 -9.41 -23.74 12.66
C ARG A 4 -9.56 -24.84 11.61
N GLU A 5 -9.46 -26.11 12.01
CA GLU A 5 -9.55 -27.25 11.08
C GLU A 5 -10.92 -27.32 10.40
N GLN A 6 -11.99 -26.87 11.07
CA GLN A 6 -13.33 -26.80 10.48
C GLN A 6 -13.44 -25.69 9.45
N LEU A 7 -12.82 -24.54 9.69
CA LEU A 7 -12.74 -23.45 8.72
C LEU A 7 -11.90 -23.84 7.51
N GLU A 8 -10.73 -24.44 7.73
CA GLU A 8 -9.88 -24.98 6.66
C GLU A 8 -10.62 -26.03 5.81
N ARG A 9 -11.48 -26.86 6.41
CA ARG A 9 -12.31 -27.80 5.65
C ARG A 9 -13.36 -27.10 4.78
N ARG A 10 -14.02 -26.07 5.32
CA ARG A 10 -14.99 -25.25 4.55
C ARG A 10 -14.32 -24.55 3.38
N GLU A 11 -13.08 -24.08 3.54
CA GLU A 11 -12.31 -23.51 2.43
C GLU A 11 -12.17 -24.51 1.28
N MET A 12 -11.82 -25.78 1.57
CA MET A 12 -11.68 -26.82 0.54
C MET A 12 -12.99 -27.17 -0.18
N GLU A 13 -14.12 -27.07 0.52
CA GLU A 13 -15.44 -27.43 -0.01
C GLU A 13 -16.07 -26.29 -0.83
N TYR A 14 -15.80 -25.04 -0.46
CA TYR A 14 -16.49 -23.86 -1.00
C TYR A 14 -15.65 -23.04 -1.99
N LEU A 15 -14.34 -22.91 -1.75
CA LEU A 15 -13.50 -22.05 -2.58
C LEU A 15 -13.26 -22.65 -3.97
N SER A 16 -12.98 -21.78 -4.93
CA SER A 16 -12.53 -22.15 -6.27
C SER A 16 -11.29 -23.05 -6.21
N SER A 17 -11.14 -23.96 -7.18
CA SER A 17 -9.95 -24.80 -7.31
C SER A 17 -8.66 -24.00 -7.53
N TYR A 18 -8.78 -22.73 -7.94
CA TYR A 18 -7.66 -21.80 -8.11
C TYR A 18 -7.36 -20.96 -6.87
N ALA A 19 -8.17 -21.04 -5.82
CA ALA A 19 -7.99 -20.27 -4.59
C ALA A 19 -6.82 -20.77 -3.75
N ALA A 20 -6.14 -19.86 -3.06
CA ALA A 20 -5.16 -20.23 -2.05
C ALA A 20 -5.87 -20.78 -0.80
N LEU A 21 -5.58 -22.02 -0.44
CA LEU A 21 -6.15 -22.65 0.76
C LEU A 21 -5.22 -22.46 1.96
N SER A 22 -5.76 -22.04 3.11
CA SER A 22 -5.01 -21.85 4.35
C SER A 22 -4.24 -23.13 4.74
N LYS A 23 -4.88 -24.29 4.54
CA LYS A 23 -4.31 -25.61 4.83
C LYS A 23 -3.10 -25.95 3.94
N ASN A 24 -3.02 -25.38 2.74
CA ASN A 24 -1.96 -25.63 1.76
C ASN A 24 -0.93 -24.49 1.71
N SER A 25 -0.96 -23.56 2.67
CA SER A 25 0.04 -22.49 2.74
C SER A 25 1.45 -23.07 2.81
N LYS A 26 2.40 -22.41 2.14
CA LYS A 26 3.84 -22.70 2.26
C LYS A 26 4.40 -22.36 3.63
N GLY A 27 3.58 -21.78 4.51
CA GLY A 27 3.90 -21.53 5.89
C GLY A 27 4.65 -20.21 6.10
N ARG A 28 5.30 -20.13 7.26
CA ARG A 28 5.97 -18.93 7.78
C ARG A 28 7.47 -19.20 7.87
N LYS A 29 8.29 -18.14 7.87
CA LYS A 29 9.76 -18.29 8.02
C LYS A 29 10.14 -18.91 9.35
N THR A 30 9.51 -18.48 10.43
CA THR A 30 9.68 -19.08 11.76
C THR A 30 8.48 -19.94 12.08
N GLN A 31 8.74 -21.23 12.36
CA GLN A 31 7.66 -22.14 12.75
C GLN A 31 7.06 -21.71 14.08
N GLU A 32 5.73 -21.73 14.14
CA GLU A 32 4.97 -21.41 15.34
C GLU A 32 3.79 -22.38 15.47
N PRO A 33 3.27 -22.60 16.69
CA PRO A 33 2.06 -23.38 16.88
C PRO A 33 0.88 -22.78 16.09
N GLN A 34 0.07 -23.68 15.51
CA GLN A 34 -1.17 -23.28 14.85
C GLN A 34 -2.18 -22.80 15.89
N CYS A 35 -3.01 -21.82 15.50
CA CYS A 35 -4.13 -21.40 16.34
C CYS A 35 -5.22 -22.48 16.32
N ASP A 36 -5.91 -22.68 17.41
CA ASP A 36 -7.08 -23.55 17.52
C ASP A 36 -8.34 -22.95 16.86
N ILE A 37 -8.39 -21.63 16.67
CA ILE A 37 -9.54 -20.91 16.11
C ILE A 37 -9.31 -20.41 14.69
N ARG A 38 -8.20 -19.72 14.44
CA ARG A 38 -7.99 -18.93 13.22
C ARG A 38 -7.09 -19.64 12.19
N PRO A 39 -7.50 -19.75 10.90
CA PRO A 39 -6.61 -20.16 9.82
C PRO A 39 -5.44 -19.19 9.62
N VAL A 40 -4.42 -19.63 8.88
CA VAL A 40 -3.15 -18.90 8.79
C VAL A 40 -3.28 -17.51 8.17
N PHE A 41 -4.14 -17.32 7.17
CA PHE A 41 -4.31 -16.01 6.53
C PHE A 41 -5.11 -15.04 7.39
N GLN A 42 -6.10 -15.52 8.13
CA GLN A 42 -6.81 -14.72 9.13
C GLN A 42 -5.84 -14.19 10.20
N ARG A 43 -4.89 -15.01 10.64
CA ARG A 43 -3.83 -14.58 11.58
C ARG A 43 -2.92 -13.51 10.98
N ASP A 44 -2.62 -13.58 9.69
CA ASP A 44 -1.78 -12.57 9.00
C ASP A 44 -2.47 -11.22 8.97
N ARG A 45 -3.75 -11.19 8.56
CA ARG A 45 -4.57 -9.99 8.60
C ARG A 45 -4.54 -9.34 9.98
N ASP A 46 -4.79 -10.12 11.03
CA ASP A 46 -4.86 -9.60 12.39
C ASP A 46 -3.50 -9.03 12.86
N ARG A 47 -2.38 -9.68 12.47
CA ARG A 47 -1.03 -9.17 12.76
C ARG A 47 -0.74 -7.83 12.08
N ILE A 48 -1.12 -7.70 10.82
CA ILE A 48 -0.96 -6.47 10.04
C ILE A 48 -1.79 -5.35 10.66
N LEU A 49 -3.07 -5.60 10.95
CA LEU A 49 -3.98 -4.62 11.53
C LEU A 49 -3.46 -4.02 12.86
N HIS A 50 -2.76 -4.81 13.67
CA HIS A 50 -2.24 -4.39 14.97
C HIS A 50 -0.81 -3.83 14.96
N CYS A 51 -0.11 -3.82 13.83
CA CYS A 51 1.27 -3.34 13.75
C CYS A 51 1.39 -1.81 13.85
N LYS A 52 2.57 -1.30 14.21
CA LYS A 52 2.78 0.16 14.34
C LYS A 52 2.69 0.84 12.97
N ALA A 53 3.28 0.22 11.94
CA ALA A 53 3.26 0.75 10.57
C ALA A 53 1.83 0.98 10.04
N PHE A 54 0.91 0.04 10.26
CA PHE A 54 -0.48 0.18 9.83
C PHE A 54 -1.18 1.37 10.49
N ARG A 55 -0.95 1.58 11.80
CA ARG A 55 -1.50 2.74 12.53
C ARG A 55 -0.98 4.07 11.98
N ARG A 56 0.27 4.11 11.51
CA ARG A 56 0.89 5.31 10.94
C ARG A 56 0.29 5.71 9.60
N LEU A 57 -0.36 4.79 8.87
CA LEU A 57 -1.06 5.11 7.62
C LEU A 57 -2.14 6.18 7.80
N LYS A 58 -2.71 6.32 9.01
CA LYS A 58 -3.66 7.39 9.36
C LYS A 58 -3.05 8.80 9.20
N GLN A 59 -1.74 8.93 9.35
CA GLN A 59 -1.04 10.22 9.34
C GLN A 59 -0.05 10.32 8.18
N LYS A 60 -0.33 9.59 7.08
CA LYS A 60 0.39 9.67 5.81
C LYS A 60 -0.57 10.06 4.70
N THR A 61 -0.23 11.10 3.97
CA THR A 61 -0.94 11.55 2.78
C THR A 61 -0.82 10.52 1.66
N GLN A 62 -1.88 10.39 0.88
CA GLN A 62 -1.90 9.53 -0.30
C GLN A 62 -1.30 10.25 -1.52
N VAL A 63 -2.00 11.28 -2.04
CA VAL A 63 -1.64 11.97 -3.30
C VAL A 63 -1.31 13.45 -3.09
N PHE A 64 -2.17 14.23 -2.45
CA PHE A 64 -1.92 15.65 -2.24
C PHE A 64 -1.23 15.92 -0.91
N LEU A 65 -0.22 16.79 -0.96
CA LEU A 65 0.53 17.25 0.21
C LEU A 65 -0.36 18.20 1.01
N LEU A 66 -1.17 17.62 1.90
CA LEU A 66 -2.00 18.30 2.90
C LEU A 66 -2.77 19.50 2.35
N PRO A 67 -3.83 19.29 1.55
CA PRO A 67 -4.71 20.41 1.22
C PRO A 67 -5.50 20.82 2.48
N ASN A 68 -5.81 22.11 2.60
CA ASN A 68 -6.55 22.64 3.75
C ASN A 68 -7.96 22.03 3.80
N GLY A 69 -8.28 21.30 4.87
CA GLY A 69 -9.64 20.78 5.15
C GLY A 69 -9.64 19.39 5.82
N ASP A 70 -10.75 19.06 6.50
CA ASP A 70 -10.84 17.86 7.37
C ASP A 70 -11.20 16.55 6.62
N HIS A 71 -11.36 16.60 5.29
CA HIS A 71 -11.95 15.50 4.51
C HIS A 71 -10.99 14.82 3.53
N TYR A 72 -9.68 15.07 3.60
CA TYR A 72 -8.74 14.46 2.66
C TYR A 72 -8.39 13.01 3.00
N ARG A 73 -8.21 12.20 1.95
CA ARG A 73 -7.84 10.80 2.07
C ARG A 73 -6.43 10.64 2.62
N THR A 74 -6.29 9.66 3.49
CA THR A 74 -5.01 9.19 4.03
C THR A 74 -4.68 7.86 3.37
N ARG A 75 -3.45 7.37 3.54
CA ARG A 75 -3.12 6.00 3.11
C ARG A 75 -3.98 4.95 3.80
N LEU A 76 -4.46 5.22 5.01
CA LEU A 76 -5.36 4.31 5.70
C LEU A 76 -6.71 4.21 4.98
N THR A 77 -7.30 5.33 4.54
CA THR A 77 -8.57 5.29 3.81
C THR A 77 -8.41 4.59 2.46
N HIS A 78 -7.33 4.88 1.73
CA HIS A 78 -6.95 4.15 0.50
C HIS A 78 -6.88 2.65 0.74
N THR A 79 -6.11 2.24 1.74
CA THR A 79 -5.90 0.84 2.10
C THR A 79 -7.23 0.13 2.42
N LEU A 80 -8.14 0.81 3.11
CA LEU A 80 -9.47 0.26 3.42
C LEU A 80 -10.35 0.12 2.17
N GLU A 81 -10.29 1.07 1.25
CA GLU A 81 -11.03 1.00 -0.01
C GLU A 81 -10.48 -0.09 -0.95
N VAL A 82 -9.15 -0.22 -1.04
CA VAL A 82 -8.49 -1.34 -1.74
C VAL A 82 -8.93 -2.67 -1.14
N SER A 83 -8.90 -2.80 0.20
CA SER A 83 -9.35 -4.00 0.90
C SER A 83 -10.81 -4.32 0.60
N GLN A 84 -11.70 -3.34 0.66
CA GLN A 84 -13.13 -3.54 0.39
C GLN A 84 -13.36 -4.01 -1.05
N ASN A 85 -12.77 -3.33 -2.04
CA ASN A 85 -12.89 -3.70 -3.45
C ASN A 85 -12.34 -5.10 -3.71
N ALA A 86 -11.14 -5.39 -3.19
CA ALA A 86 -10.48 -6.66 -3.37
C ALA A 86 -11.28 -7.82 -2.76
N ARG A 87 -11.82 -7.64 -1.55
CA ARG A 87 -12.68 -8.65 -0.89
C ARG A 87 -13.98 -8.88 -1.64
N THR A 88 -14.60 -7.83 -2.19
CA THR A 88 -15.80 -7.97 -3.02
C THR A 88 -15.52 -8.84 -4.24
N ILE A 89 -14.42 -8.59 -4.96
CA ILE A 89 -14.02 -9.40 -6.12
C ILE A 89 -13.67 -10.83 -5.70
N ALA A 90 -12.84 -10.99 -4.67
CA ALA A 90 -12.41 -12.31 -4.19
C ALA A 90 -13.60 -13.18 -3.74
N LYS A 91 -14.56 -12.59 -3.02
CA LYS A 91 -15.76 -13.28 -2.57
C LYS A 91 -16.65 -13.71 -3.74
N ALA A 92 -16.81 -12.87 -4.76
CA ALA A 92 -17.57 -13.21 -5.96
C ALA A 92 -16.92 -14.37 -6.74
N LEU A 93 -15.58 -14.39 -6.81
CA LEU A 93 -14.81 -15.43 -7.47
C LEU A 93 -14.54 -16.68 -6.61
N ARG A 94 -15.09 -16.73 -5.38
CA ARG A 94 -14.85 -17.79 -4.39
C ARG A 94 -13.36 -18.01 -4.10
N LEU A 95 -12.58 -16.94 -4.06
CA LEU A 95 -11.17 -16.94 -3.65
C LEU A 95 -11.02 -16.65 -2.16
N ASN A 96 -9.81 -16.80 -1.61
CA ASN A 96 -9.58 -16.65 -0.19
C ASN A 96 -9.65 -15.18 0.26
N GLU A 97 -10.75 -14.83 0.91
CA GLU A 97 -11.04 -13.46 1.37
C GLU A 97 -10.03 -12.99 2.44
N ASP A 98 -9.64 -13.85 3.38
CA ASP A 98 -8.69 -13.49 4.44
C ASP A 98 -7.28 -13.23 3.90
N LEU A 99 -6.83 -14.01 2.91
CA LEU A 99 -5.55 -13.75 2.24
C LEU A 99 -5.59 -12.44 1.44
N THR A 100 -6.67 -12.23 0.69
CA THR A 100 -6.90 -11.01 -0.08
C THR A 100 -6.86 -9.78 0.82
N GLU A 101 -7.58 -9.83 1.95
CA GLU A 101 -7.60 -8.77 2.95
C GLU A 101 -6.23 -8.56 3.60
N ALA A 102 -5.52 -9.62 3.99
CA ALA A 102 -4.18 -9.51 4.55
C ALA A 102 -3.20 -8.81 3.60
N ILE A 103 -3.19 -9.18 2.32
CA ILE A 103 -2.34 -8.55 1.31
C ILE A 103 -2.74 -7.08 1.12
N ALA A 104 -4.05 -6.79 1.00
CA ALA A 104 -4.55 -5.43 0.84
C ALA A 104 -4.20 -4.54 2.04
N LEU A 105 -4.30 -5.02 3.28
CA LEU A 105 -3.91 -4.21 4.45
C LEU A 105 -2.39 -4.02 4.55
N GLY A 106 -1.60 -4.92 3.95
CA GLY A 106 -0.14 -4.93 4.05
C GLY A 106 0.60 -4.20 2.92
N HIS A 107 -0.04 -3.97 1.76
CA HIS A 107 0.66 -3.50 0.55
C HIS A 107 1.38 -2.16 0.75
N ASP A 108 0.75 -1.27 1.52
CA ASP A 108 1.10 0.15 1.63
C ASP A 108 1.91 0.51 2.89
N LEU A 109 2.27 -0.48 3.73
CA LEU A 109 2.95 -0.26 5.01
C LEU A 109 4.28 0.52 4.88
N GLY A 110 5.01 0.26 3.80
CA GLY A 110 6.35 0.77 3.52
C GLY A 110 6.41 2.13 2.86
N HIS A 111 5.29 2.77 2.58
CA HIS A 111 5.31 4.11 2.00
C HIS A 111 5.96 5.12 2.94
N THR A 112 6.76 6.02 2.39
CA THR A 112 7.38 7.12 3.13
C THR A 112 6.35 8.17 3.55
N PRO A 113 6.73 9.10 4.45
CA PRO A 113 6.07 10.39 4.51
C PRO A 113 5.90 11.00 3.11
N PHE A 114 4.82 11.74 2.90
CA PHE A 114 4.55 12.43 1.63
C PHE A 114 4.39 11.52 0.40
N GLY A 115 4.11 10.22 0.62
CA GLY A 115 3.80 9.27 -0.44
C GLY A 115 4.90 9.14 -1.49
N HIS A 116 4.54 9.24 -2.77
CA HIS A 116 5.50 9.09 -3.89
C HIS A 116 6.61 10.14 -3.89
N ALA A 117 6.38 11.32 -3.30
CA ALA A 117 7.41 12.35 -3.18
C ALA A 117 8.56 11.88 -2.28
N GLY A 118 8.24 11.33 -1.11
CA GLY A 118 9.24 10.76 -0.21
C GLY A 118 9.91 9.51 -0.78
N GLU A 119 9.17 8.67 -1.52
CA GLU A 119 9.73 7.48 -2.17
C GLU A 119 10.79 7.89 -3.20
N ARG A 120 10.51 8.88 -4.05
CA ARG A 120 11.49 9.42 -5.01
C ARG A 120 12.68 10.05 -4.28
N ALA A 121 12.43 10.83 -3.24
CA ALA A 121 13.49 11.47 -2.47
C ALA A 121 14.49 10.45 -1.89
N LEU A 122 13.99 9.39 -1.23
CA LEU A 122 14.84 8.32 -0.69
C LEU A 122 15.51 7.50 -1.80
N ASN A 123 14.81 7.22 -2.89
CA ASN A 123 15.40 6.47 -4.01
C ASN A 123 16.55 7.23 -4.70
N GLU A 124 16.52 8.56 -4.69
CA GLU A 124 17.58 9.41 -5.26
C GLU A 124 18.83 9.51 -4.36
N VAL A 125 18.68 9.45 -3.04
CA VAL A 125 19.80 9.61 -2.09
C VAL A 125 20.35 8.29 -1.57
N ASN A 126 19.54 7.23 -1.52
CA ASN A 126 20.01 5.91 -1.13
C ASN A 126 20.75 5.24 -2.30
N PRO A 127 22.05 4.93 -2.19
CA PRO A 127 22.80 4.28 -3.28
C PRO A 127 22.26 2.89 -3.66
N PHE A 128 21.47 2.26 -2.78
CA PHE A 128 20.82 0.96 -3.04
C PHE A 128 19.40 1.08 -3.59
N GLY A 129 18.92 2.31 -3.83
CA GLY A 129 17.55 2.60 -4.24
C GLY A 129 16.53 2.45 -3.11
N PHE A 130 15.29 2.83 -3.36
CA PHE A 130 14.21 2.69 -2.40
C PHE A 130 12.89 2.42 -3.14
N SER A 131 12.11 1.46 -2.65
CA SER A 131 10.73 1.30 -3.11
C SER A 131 9.80 0.82 -2.00
N HIS A 132 8.60 1.39 -1.96
CA HIS A 132 7.65 1.18 -0.87
C HIS A 132 7.26 -0.29 -0.70
N ASN A 133 7.10 -1.07 -1.78
CA ASN A 133 6.72 -2.49 -1.69
C ASN A 133 7.82 -3.34 -1.05
N ILE A 134 9.10 -3.06 -1.35
CA ILE A 134 10.25 -3.71 -0.71
C ILE A 134 10.29 -3.31 0.76
N GLN A 135 10.04 -2.03 1.04
CA GLN A 135 9.96 -1.53 2.41
C GLN A 135 8.78 -2.15 3.19
N SER A 136 7.62 -2.39 2.57
CA SER A 136 6.48 -3.08 3.19
C SER A 136 6.87 -4.49 3.61
N VAL A 137 7.58 -5.23 2.74
CA VAL A 137 8.14 -6.55 3.09
C VAL A 137 9.12 -6.45 4.24
N ARG A 138 10.04 -5.48 4.21
CA ARG A 138 11.02 -5.27 5.27
C ARG A 138 10.36 -4.96 6.61
N ILE A 139 9.27 -4.19 6.63
CA ILE A 139 8.47 -3.92 7.83
C ILE A 139 7.90 -5.21 8.41
N VAL A 140 7.22 -6.01 7.59
CA VAL A 140 6.56 -7.23 8.07
C VAL A 140 7.52 -8.37 8.37
N GLU A 141 8.73 -8.35 7.82
CA GLU A 141 9.72 -9.41 8.06
C GLU A 141 10.76 -9.06 9.11
N ARG A 142 11.07 -7.76 9.30
CA ARG A 142 12.23 -7.34 10.11
C ARG A 142 11.92 -6.20 11.07
N LEU A 143 11.24 -5.13 10.65
CA LEU A 143 11.20 -3.91 11.49
C LEU A 143 10.19 -4.00 12.64
N GLU A 144 9.03 -4.61 12.39
CA GLU A 144 8.00 -4.73 13.43
C GLU A 144 8.43 -5.62 14.60
N LYS A 145 7.76 -5.45 15.74
CA LYS A 145 8.01 -6.23 16.97
C LYS A 145 9.46 -6.19 17.48
N GLY A 146 10.16 -5.09 17.20
CA GLY A 146 11.52 -4.83 17.69
C GLY A 146 12.57 -5.71 17.00
N GLY A 147 12.55 -5.80 15.67
CA GLY A 147 13.53 -6.60 14.90
C GLY A 147 13.05 -7.99 14.50
N ARG A 148 11.88 -8.44 15.00
CA ARG A 148 11.40 -9.81 14.80
C ARG A 148 10.45 -9.98 13.61
N GLY A 149 9.93 -8.88 13.08
CA GLY A 149 8.85 -8.89 12.10
C GLY A 149 7.53 -9.43 12.65
N LEU A 150 6.57 -9.57 11.76
CA LEU A 150 5.24 -10.14 11.99
C LEU A 150 5.20 -11.64 11.67
N ASN A 151 6.25 -12.21 11.07
CA ASN A 151 6.34 -13.63 10.70
C ASN A 151 5.11 -14.08 9.88
N LEU A 152 4.74 -13.33 8.83
CA LEU A 152 3.58 -13.62 7.98
C LEU A 152 3.78 -14.88 7.13
N THR A 153 2.70 -15.39 6.53
CA THR A 153 2.78 -16.47 5.55
C THR A 153 3.48 -16.00 4.26
N TRP A 154 4.07 -16.95 3.53
CA TRP A 154 4.72 -16.66 2.25
C TRP A 154 3.76 -16.02 1.25
N GLU A 155 2.50 -16.46 1.20
CA GLU A 155 1.49 -15.94 0.28
C GLU A 155 1.20 -14.46 0.53
N ALA A 156 1.05 -14.07 1.80
CA ALA A 156 0.82 -12.67 2.17
C ALA A 156 2.03 -11.80 1.80
N VAL A 157 3.25 -12.26 2.10
CA VAL A 157 4.48 -11.53 1.76
C VAL A 157 4.67 -11.40 0.25
N ASP A 158 4.43 -12.46 -0.53
CA ASP A 158 4.50 -12.41 -1.99
C ASP A 158 3.49 -11.42 -2.58
N GLY A 159 2.26 -11.43 -2.09
CA GLY A 159 1.24 -10.47 -2.47
C GLY A 159 1.65 -9.02 -2.18
N ILE A 160 2.14 -8.75 -0.97
CA ILE A 160 2.64 -7.43 -0.55
C ILE A 160 3.82 -6.99 -1.44
N LEU A 161 4.76 -7.89 -1.76
CA LEU A 161 5.91 -7.56 -2.59
C LEU A 161 5.50 -7.22 -4.02
N ASN A 162 4.61 -8.02 -4.60
CA ASN A 162 4.34 -8.03 -6.04
C ASN A 162 3.09 -7.26 -6.44
N HIS A 163 2.43 -6.55 -5.53
CA HIS A 163 1.18 -5.82 -5.82
C HIS A 163 1.34 -4.66 -6.82
N LYS A 164 2.56 -4.17 -7.08
CA LYS A 164 2.80 -3.08 -8.03
C LYS A 164 2.51 -3.51 -9.47
N SER A 165 2.30 -2.54 -10.36
CA SER A 165 2.07 -2.80 -11.79
C SER A 165 3.14 -3.66 -12.48
N SER A 166 4.41 -3.52 -12.07
CA SER A 166 5.53 -4.30 -12.59
C SER A 166 5.68 -5.68 -11.94
N GLY A 167 4.97 -5.92 -10.84
CA GLY A 167 4.99 -7.19 -10.12
C GLY A 167 3.91 -8.14 -10.62
N ARG A 168 4.09 -9.43 -10.33
CA ARG A 168 3.11 -10.48 -10.62
C ARG A 168 2.93 -11.37 -9.39
N PRO A 169 1.94 -11.07 -8.54
CA PRO A 169 1.63 -11.92 -7.40
C PRO A 169 1.35 -13.35 -7.84
N LYS A 170 1.78 -14.31 -7.03
CA LYS A 170 1.71 -15.74 -7.35
C LYS A 170 0.32 -16.30 -7.12
N THR A 171 -0.44 -15.72 -6.20
CA THR A 171 -1.84 -16.09 -5.92
C THR A 171 -2.81 -15.20 -6.71
N LEU A 172 -4.02 -15.71 -6.98
CA LEU A 172 -5.07 -14.91 -7.61
C LEU A 172 -5.54 -13.80 -6.67
N GLU A 173 -5.56 -14.06 -5.36
CA GLU A 173 -5.83 -13.10 -4.30
C GLU A 173 -4.89 -11.89 -4.38
N GLY A 174 -3.58 -12.13 -4.56
CA GLY A 174 -2.61 -11.04 -4.76
C GLY A 174 -2.83 -10.29 -6.07
N GLN A 175 -3.21 -10.98 -7.15
CA GLN A 175 -3.52 -10.35 -8.44
C GLN A 175 -4.76 -9.44 -8.34
N ILE A 176 -5.78 -9.84 -7.57
CA ILE A 176 -6.93 -9.01 -7.25
C ILE A 176 -6.49 -7.75 -6.50
N VAL A 177 -5.62 -7.86 -5.48
CA VAL A 177 -5.16 -6.68 -4.75
C VAL A 177 -4.41 -5.72 -5.68
N ARG A 178 -3.52 -6.23 -6.54
CA ARG A 178 -2.83 -5.42 -7.56
C ARG A 178 -3.81 -4.66 -8.46
N LEU A 179 -4.91 -5.28 -8.87
CA LEU A 179 -5.90 -4.63 -9.71
C LEU A 179 -6.79 -3.65 -8.90
N SER A 180 -7.16 -4.04 -7.70
CA SER A 180 -8.01 -3.24 -6.79
C SER A 180 -7.30 -1.95 -6.34
N ASP A 181 -5.99 -2.00 -6.14
CA ASP A 181 -5.16 -0.82 -5.91
C ASP A 181 -5.25 0.16 -7.08
N LYS A 182 -5.18 -0.36 -8.32
CA LYS A 182 -5.31 0.48 -9.51
C LYS A 182 -6.68 1.13 -9.63
N ILE A 183 -7.74 0.37 -9.33
CA ILE A 183 -9.14 0.81 -9.35
C ILE A 183 -9.38 1.88 -8.29
N ALA A 184 -8.93 1.66 -7.04
CA ALA A 184 -9.12 2.60 -5.94
C ALA A 184 -8.42 3.93 -6.23
N TYR A 185 -7.15 3.86 -6.64
CA TYR A 185 -6.36 5.04 -7.00
C TYR A 185 -7.03 5.87 -8.11
N LEU A 186 -7.49 5.23 -9.19
CA LEU A 186 -8.15 5.93 -10.29
C LEU A 186 -9.37 6.72 -9.82
N ASN A 187 -10.24 6.09 -9.02
CA ASN A 187 -11.48 6.71 -8.57
C ASN A 187 -11.22 7.85 -7.59
N HIS A 188 -10.28 7.65 -6.67
CA HIS A 188 -10.07 8.60 -5.58
C HIS A 188 -9.24 9.80 -6.00
N ASP A 189 -8.33 9.62 -6.95
CA ASP A 189 -7.64 10.73 -7.59
C ASP A 189 -8.60 11.63 -8.36
N ILE A 190 -9.60 11.06 -9.03
CA ILE A 190 -10.66 11.83 -9.69
C ILE A 190 -11.43 12.63 -8.64
N ASP A 191 -11.90 11.97 -7.56
CA ASP A 191 -12.61 12.65 -6.47
C ASP A 191 -11.79 13.79 -5.84
N ASP A 192 -10.51 13.52 -5.53
CA ASP A 192 -9.62 14.48 -4.87
C ASP A 192 -9.23 15.63 -5.82
N ALA A 193 -9.01 15.35 -7.11
CA ALA A 193 -8.75 16.38 -8.12
C ALA A 193 -9.97 17.29 -8.32
N ILE A 194 -11.19 16.72 -8.31
CA ILE A 194 -12.43 17.49 -8.40
C ILE A 194 -12.61 18.35 -7.15
N ARG A 195 -12.42 17.76 -5.96
CA ARG A 195 -12.50 18.50 -4.70
C ARG A 195 -11.46 19.60 -4.59
N GLY A 196 -10.26 19.37 -5.11
CA GLY A 196 -9.18 20.35 -5.17
C GLY A 196 -9.37 21.43 -6.24
N GLY A 197 -10.43 21.37 -7.05
CA GLY A 197 -10.69 22.30 -8.15
C GLY A 197 -9.68 22.20 -9.30
N ILE A 198 -8.94 21.09 -9.39
CA ILE A 198 -7.95 20.81 -10.43
C ILE A 198 -8.62 20.26 -11.69
N LEU A 199 -9.73 19.55 -11.51
CA LEU A 199 -10.48 18.88 -12.56
C LEU A 199 -11.99 19.09 -12.33
N ASN A 200 -12.79 19.17 -13.38
CA ASN A 200 -14.24 18.97 -13.30
C ASN A 200 -14.61 17.64 -13.95
N GLU A 201 -15.69 16.99 -13.50
CA GLU A 201 -16.16 15.73 -14.13
C GLU A 201 -16.38 15.90 -15.65
N LYS A 202 -16.83 17.08 -16.08
CA LYS A 202 -17.03 17.42 -17.51
C LYS A 202 -15.74 17.50 -18.32
N ASP A 203 -14.57 17.62 -17.66
CA ASP A 203 -13.28 17.64 -18.33
C ASP A 203 -12.82 16.22 -18.70
N ILE A 204 -13.40 15.18 -18.08
CA ILE A 204 -13.14 13.78 -18.42
C ILE A 204 -13.79 13.47 -19.78
N PRO A 205 -13.03 12.97 -20.77
CA PRO A 205 -13.57 12.65 -22.09
C PRO A 205 -14.77 11.69 -22.04
N GLU A 206 -15.82 12.03 -22.79
CA GLU A 206 -17.10 11.28 -22.79
C GLU A 206 -16.95 9.79 -23.12
N ARG A 207 -15.95 9.42 -23.93
CA ARG A 207 -15.62 8.01 -24.22
C ARG A 207 -15.37 7.19 -22.94
N PHE A 208 -14.80 7.79 -21.89
CA PHE A 208 -14.56 7.11 -20.62
C PHE A 208 -15.84 6.99 -19.80
N HIS A 209 -16.74 7.98 -19.87
CA HIS A 209 -18.05 7.91 -19.22
C HIS A 209 -18.93 6.82 -19.82
N GLN A 210 -18.89 6.65 -21.13
CA GLN A 210 -19.66 5.63 -21.83
C GLN A 210 -19.23 4.21 -21.44
N ILE A 211 -17.92 3.97 -21.29
CA ILE A 211 -17.38 2.65 -20.97
C ILE A 211 -17.39 2.40 -19.45
N LEU A 212 -16.79 3.31 -18.67
CA LEU A 212 -16.57 3.10 -17.24
C LEU A 212 -17.72 3.65 -16.39
N GLY A 213 -18.26 4.80 -16.75
CA GLY A 213 -19.29 5.52 -16.00
C GLY A 213 -18.92 6.97 -15.69
N ASP A 214 -19.94 7.80 -15.47
CA ASP A 214 -19.90 9.26 -15.21
C ASP A 214 -19.91 9.61 -13.71
N THR A 215 -19.84 8.61 -12.84
CA THR A 215 -19.77 8.80 -11.39
C THR A 215 -18.84 7.75 -10.79
N THR A 216 -18.24 8.06 -9.65
CA THR A 216 -17.40 7.14 -8.88
C THR A 216 -18.12 5.81 -8.60
N ARG A 217 -19.41 5.87 -8.25
CA ARG A 217 -20.23 4.66 -8.03
C ARG A 217 -20.36 3.81 -9.30
N LYS A 218 -20.71 4.41 -10.45
CA LYS A 218 -20.87 3.66 -11.71
C LYS A 218 -19.52 3.09 -12.18
N ARG A 219 -18.43 3.88 -12.11
CA ARG A 219 -17.07 3.43 -12.44
C ARG A 219 -16.65 2.22 -11.62
N LEU A 220 -16.76 2.30 -10.29
CA LEU A 220 -16.45 1.17 -9.41
C LEU A 220 -17.30 -0.06 -9.74
N ASN A 221 -18.61 0.13 -9.97
CA ASN A 221 -19.50 -0.96 -10.32
C ASN A 221 -19.08 -1.64 -11.62
N THR A 222 -18.84 -0.88 -12.69
CA THR A 222 -18.39 -1.41 -13.98
C THR A 222 -17.09 -2.17 -13.86
N LEU A 223 -16.08 -1.56 -13.22
CA LEU A 223 -14.76 -2.18 -13.06
C LEU A 223 -14.84 -3.49 -12.26
N ILE A 224 -15.56 -3.51 -11.14
CA ILE A 224 -15.71 -4.71 -10.30
C ILE A 224 -16.48 -5.80 -11.06
N HIS A 225 -17.59 -5.45 -11.71
CA HIS A 225 -18.39 -6.42 -12.48
C HIS A 225 -17.57 -7.03 -13.62
N ASP A 226 -16.85 -6.20 -14.38
CA ASP A 226 -16.06 -6.67 -15.51
C ASP A 226 -14.94 -7.61 -15.06
N VAL A 227 -14.24 -7.29 -13.97
CA VAL A 227 -13.22 -8.19 -13.39
C VAL A 227 -13.83 -9.54 -13.00
N VAL A 228 -14.97 -9.53 -12.30
CA VAL A 228 -15.62 -10.76 -11.85
C VAL A 228 -16.08 -11.60 -13.04
N THR A 229 -16.73 -10.99 -14.04
CA THR A 229 -17.24 -11.70 -15.22
C THR A 229 -16.12 -12.31 -16.05
N ASN A 230 -14.99 -11.61 -16.22
CA ASN A 230 -13.88 -12.08 -17.03
C ASN A 230 -12.90 -13.02 -16.29
N SER A 231 -13.01 -13.12 -14.96
CA SER A 231 -12.13 -13.96 -14.12
C SER A 231 -12.84 -15.19 -13.52
N MET A 232 -14.17 -15.30 -13.64
CA MET A 232 -14.94 -16.40 -13.06
C MET A 232 -14.47 -17.76 -13.57
N ASP A 233 -14.16 -18.67 -12.63
CA ASP A 233 -13.70 -20.04 -12.90
C ASP A 233 -12.50 -20.12 -13.86
N ARG A 234 -11.59 -19.13 -13.81
CA ARG A 234 -10.36 -19.09 -14.61
C ARG A 234 -9.10 -19.06 -13.73
N PRO A 235 -7.95 -19.54 -14.24
CA PRO A 235 -6.67 -19.52 -13.54
C PRO A 235 -5.96 -18.16 -13.56
N GLU A 236 -6.68 -17.07 -13.89
CA GLU A 236 -6.13 -15.72 -14.00
C GLU A 236 -7.18 -14.66 -13.69
N ILE A 237 -6.72 -13.50 -13.22
CA ILE A 237 -7.56 -12.32 -13.00
C ILE A 237 -7.39 -11.37 -14.18
N SER A 238 -8.48 -11.07 -14.88
CA SER A 238 -8.50 -10.22 -16.07
C SER A 238 -9.75 -9.34 -16.15
N MET A 239 -9.65 -8.32 -16.99
CA MET A 239 -10.76 -7.47 -17.45
C MET A 239 -10.99 -7.74 -18.93
N SER A 240 -12.10 -7.26 -19.48
CA SER A 240 -12.25 -7.15 -20.93
C SER A 240 -11.28 -6.13 -21.51
N ASP A 241 -10.85 -6.32 -22.77
CA ASP A 241 -9.93 -5.42 -23.46
C ASP A 241 -10.46 -3.97 -23.51
N GLU A 242 -11.77 -3.81 -23.65
CA GLU A 242 -12.45 -2.51 -23.67
C GLU A 242 -12.33 -1.78 -22.33
N VAL A 243 -12.67 -2.45 -21.22
CA VAL A 243 -12.62 -1.87 -19.88
C VAL A 243 -11.18 -1.65 -19.41
N GLU A 244 -10.27 -2.58 -19.68
CA GLU A 244 -8.85 -2.42 -19.37
C GLU A 244 -8.24 -1.25 -20.14
N GLY A 245 -8.52 -1.15 -21.44
CA GLY A 245 -8.09 -0.05 -22.29
C GLY A 245 -8.59 1.29 -21.78
N ALA A 246 -9.88 1.40 -21.48
CA ALA A 246 -10.47 2.63 -20.94
C ALA A 246 -9.86 3.02 -19.57
N MET A 247 -9.65 2.06 -18.67
CA MET A 247 -9.05 2.32 -17.35
C MET A 247 -7.61 2.80 -17.49
N ARG A 248 -6.81 2.17 -18.36
CA ARG A 248 -5.42 2.56 -18.64
C ARG A 248 -5.34 3.97 -19.22
N ASP A 249 -6.18 4.26 -20.20
CA ASP A 249 -6.15 5.54 -20.91
C ASP A 249 -6.70 6.67 -20.04
N LEU A 250 -7.69 6.40 -19.17
CA LEU A 250 -8.15 7.37 -18.17
C LEU A 250 -7.08 7.65 -17.12
N ARG A 251 -6.32 6.63 -16.67
CA ARG A 251 -5.16 6.83 -15.80
C ARG A 251 -4.09 7.71 -16.45
N ALA A 252 -3.81 7.53 -17.75
CA ALA A 252 -2.87 8.36 -18.48
C ALA A 252 -3.37 9.83 -18.57
N PHE A 253 -4.66 10.03 -18.83
CA PHE A 253 -5.29 11.35 -18.80
C PHE A 253 -5.17 12.02 -17.43
N MET A 254 -5.43 11.28 -16.35
CA MET A 254 -5.28 11.78 -14.98
C MET A 254 -3.84 12.17 -14.68
N PHE A 255 -2.86 11.38 -15.12
CA PHE A 255 -1.45 11.70 -14.99
C PHE A 255 -1.09 13.04 -15.64
N GLU A 256 -1.56 13.27 -16.86
CA GLU A 256 -1.30 14.52 -17.58
C GLU A 256 -1.98 15.73 -16.94
N ARG A 257 -3.25 15.59 -16.55
CA ARG A 257 -4.07 16.73 -16.07
C ARG A 257 -3.84 17.09 -14.60
N VAL A 258 -3.64 16.09 -13.75
CA VAL A 258 -3.58 16.27 -12.29
C VAL A 258 -2.14 16.25 -11.80
N TYR A 259 -1.36 15.24 -12.19
CA TYR A 259 -0.01 15.05 -11.64
C TYR A 259 1.04 15.99 -12.23
N LEU A 260 0.82 16.51 -13.43
CA LEU A 260 1.68 17.56 -14.02
C LEU A 260 1.26 18.97 -13.64
N ASN A 261 0.17 19.14 -12.88
CA ASN A 261 -0.33 20.47 -12.52
C ASN A 261 0.71 21.24 -11.66
N PRO A 262 1.07 22.48 -12.03
CA PRO A 262 2.06 23.29 -11.29
C PRO A 262 1.74 23.48 -9.80
N ILE A 263 0.45 23.52 -9.44
CA ILE A 263 0.00 23.69 -8.05
C ILE A 263 0.40 22.45 -7.23
N ALA A 264 0.12 21.25 -7.73
CA ALA A 264 0.49 19.99 -7.08
C ALA A 264 2.02 19.83 -6.95
N LYS A 265 2.78 20.25 -7.98
CA LYS A 265 4.24 20.13 -8.00
C LYS A 265 4.98 21.09 -7.08
N ARG A 266 4.36 22.20 -6.65
CA ARG A 266 5.06 23.21 -5.84
C ARG A 266 5.44 22.69 -4.46
N GLU A 267 4.50 22.08 -3.74
CA GLU A 267 4.75 21.51 -2.41
C GLU A 267 5.56 20.21 -2.52
N GLU A 268 5.42 19.49 -3.63
CA GLU A 268 6.16 18.24 -3.89
C GLU A 268 7.67 18.44 -3.87
N LYS A 269 8.15 19.54 -4.44
CA LYS A 269 9.57 19.90 -4.38
C LYS A 269 10.07 20.13 -2.96
N LYS A 270 9.26 20.77 -2.10
CA LYS A 270 9.63 21.00 -0.70
C LYS A 270 9.69 19.69 0.09
N ALA A 271 8.71 18.81 -0.10
CA ALA A 271 8.68 17.49 0.52
C ALA A 271 9.90 16.65 0.11
N ILE A 272 10.26 16.66 -1.18
CA ILE A 272 11.46 15.96 -1.67
C ILE A 272 12.71 16.52 -0.99
N HIS A 273 12.90 17.83 -0.98
CA HIS A 273 14.07 18.46 -0.35
C HIS A 273 14.17 18.13 1.14
N MET A 274 13.06 18.29 1.87
CA MET A 274 12.96 17.95 3.30
C MET A 274 13.40 16.52 3.60
N ILE A 275 12.91 15.55 2.83
CA ILE A 275 13.26 14.13 3.04
C ILE A 275 14.73 13.86 2.73
N LYS A 276 15.31 14.52 1.71
CA LYS A 276 16.74 14.40 1.40
C LYS A 276 17.61 15.01 2.48
N ASP A 277 17.25 16.18 3.00
CA ASP A 277 18.01 16.83 4.06
C ASP A 277 17.96 16.00 5.34
N LEU A 278 16.80 15.46 5.71
CA LEU A 278 16.68 14.51 6.82
C LEU A 278 17.56 13.27 6.60
N TYR A 279 17.61 12.73 5.38
CA TYR A 279 18.50 11.61 5.06
C TYR A 279 19.97 11.95 5.32
N TRP A 280 20.46 13.07 4.81
CA TRP A 280 21.86 13.47 4.99
C TRP A 280 22.18 13.79 6.46
N PHE A 281 21.27 14.45 7.17
CA PHE A 281 21.42 14.70 8.60
C PHE A 281 21.58 13.39 9.39
N TYR A 282 20.71 12.40 9.17
CA TYR A 282 20.83 11.12 9.88
C TYR A 282 22.03 10.30 9.43
N MET A 283 22.49 10.43 8.18
CA MET A 283 23.73 9.81 7.72
C MET A 283 24.98 10.34 8.44
N GLU A 284 24.96 11.61 8.84
CA GLU A 284 26.03 12.25 9.63
C GLU A 284 25.85 12.06 11.15
N ASN A 285 24.61 11.86 11.62
CA ASN A 285 24.25 11.78 13.04
C ASN A 285 23.48 10.48 13.34
N LEU A 286 24.15 9.33 13.18
CA LEU A 286 23.52 8.01 13.36
C LEU A 286 23.01 7.77 14.78
N ASP A 287 23.59 8.44 15.77
CA ASP A 287 23.22 8.41 17.18
C ASP A 287 21.83 9.03 17.46
N GLU A 288 21.35 9.92 16.59
CA GLU A 288 19.99 10.50 16.64
C GLU A 288 18.90 9.52 16.21
N ILE A 289 19.27 8.42 15.53
CA ILE A 289 18.32 7.36 15.14
C ILE A 289 17.96 6.53 16.38
N PRO A 290 16.69 6.16 16.61
CA PRO A 290 16.33 5.34 17.76
C PRO A 290 17.11 4.02 17.84
N LYS A 291 17.50 3.63 19.05
CA LYS A 291 18.27 2.38 19.32
C LYS A 291 17.64 1.13 18.71
N GLU A 292 16.31 1.08 18.56
CA GLU A 292 15.61 -0.04 17.93
C GLU A 292 16.07 -0.29 16.48
N TYR A 293 16.45 0.76 15.73
CA TYR A 293 17.02 0.62 14.38
C TYR A 293 18.54 0.40 14.43
N GLN A 294 19.25 1.10 15.33
CA GLN A 294 20.70 0.94 15.50
C GLN A 294 21.08 -0.51 15.84
N ASN A 295 20.29 -1.18 16.67
CA ASN A 295 20.52 -2.57 17.06
C ASN A 295 20.42 -3.56 15.89
N MET A 296 19.79 -3.16 14.77
CA MET A 296 19.69 -3.98 13.56
C MET A 296 20.91 -3.78 12.64
N GLN A 297 21.78 -2.80 12.94
CA GLN A 297 22.98 -2.54 12.16
C GLN A 297 23.93 -3.73 12.23
N GLY A 298 24.39 -4.22 11.07
CA GLY A 298 25.27 -5.40 10.99
C GLY A 298 24.54 -6.72 10.77
N GLU A 299 23.20 -6.74 10.83
CA GLU A 299 22.43 -7.86 10.28
C GLU A 299 22.58 -7.91 8.74
N THR A 300 22.53 -9.10 8.16
CA THR A 300 22.64 -9.30 6.71
C THR A 300 21.62 -8.44 5.96
N GLY A 301 22.10 -7.46 5.19
CA GLY A 301 21.25 -6.54 4.42
C GLY A 301 20.75 -5.31 5.19
N VAL A 302 21.42 -4.92 6.27
CA VAL A 302 21.18 -3.65 6.99
C VAL A 302 22.48 -2.84 7.08
N ASN A 303 22.75 -2.08 6.02
CA ASN A 303 23.78 -1.04 6.05
C ASN A 303 23.22 0.25 6.66
N LYS A 304 24.09 1.23 6.91
CA LYS A 304 23.69 2.51 7.52
C LYS A 304 22.68 3.27 6.65
N GLU A 305 22.83 3.21 5.33
CA GLU A 305 21.96 3.87 4.36
C GLU A 305 20.52 3.33 4.43
N GLN A 306 20.38 2.00 4.52
CA GLN A 306 19.09 1.34 4.67
C GLN A 306 18.48 1.61 6.04
N MET A 307 19.28 1.63 7.11
CA MET A 307 18.81 1.96 8.45
C MET A 307 18.21 3.38 8.51
N VAL A 308 18.87 4.35 7.86
CA VAL A 308 18.34 5.72 7.72
C VAL A 308 17.02 5.70 6.92
N CYS A 309 16.96 4.96 5.82
CA CYS A 309 15.73 4.80 5.05
C CYS A 309 14.59 4.18 5.87
N ASP A 310 14.88 3.17 6.68
CA ASP A 310 13.90 2.50 7.55
C ASP A 310 13.29 3.47 8.55
N TYR A 311 14.12 4.30 9.17
CA TYR A 311 13.68 5.27 10.13
C TYR A 311 12.83 6.36 9.48
N ILE A 312 13.31 6.96 8.37
CA ILE A 312 12.60 8.03 7.66
C ILE A 312 11.28 7.52 7.07
N ALA A 313 11.28 6.37 6.38
CA ALA A 313 10.07 5.77 5.84
C ALA A 313 9.06 5.41 6.95
N GLY A 314 9.56 5.10 8.15
CA GLY A 314 8.77 4.83 9.34
C GLY A 314 8.09 6.05 9.96
N MET A 315 8.43 7.27 9.56
CA MET A 315 7.83 8.51 10.09
C MET A 315 6.41 8.74 9.54
N THR A 316 5.62 9.55 10.25
CA THR A 316 4.39 10.15 9.70
C THR A 316 4.73 11.51 9.10
N ASP A 317 3.84 12.09 8.28
CA ASP A 317 4.12 13.37 7.62
C ASP A 317 4.41 14.47 8.64
N THR A 318 3.52 14.61 9.63
CA THR A 318 3.65 15.59 10.73
C THR A 318 4.92 15.38 11.57
N TYR A 319 5.34 14.13 11.78
CA TYR A 319 6.57 13.85 12.52
C TYR A 319 7.82 14.19 11.69
N ALA A 320 7.80 13.93 10.38
CA ALA A 320 8.88 14.32 9.48
C ALA A 320 9.03 15.85 9.41
N VAL A 321 7.93 16.60 9.30
CA VAL A 321 7.94 18.07 9.35
C VAL A 321 8.55 18.55 10.67
N LYS A 322 8.07 18.03 11.81
CA LYS A 322 8.59 18.41 13.13
C LYS A 322 10.09 18.15 13.25
N LYS A 323 10.57 16.99 12.80
CA LYS A 323 12.00 16.67 12.82
C LYS A 323 12.81 17.60 11.94
N PHE A 324 12.29 17.96 10.77
CA PHE A 324 12.93 18.94 9.92
C PHE A 324 13.01 20.32 10.58
N GLU A 325 11.94 20.78 11.22
CA GLU A 325 11.93 22.04 11.99
C GLU A 325 12.92 22.02 13.15
N ASP A 326 13.05 20.89 13.85
CA ASP A 326 13.95 20.76 14.99
C ASP A 326 15.44 20.86 14.60
N TYR A 327 15.82 20.37 13.41
CA TYR A 327 17.23 20.31 12.99
C TYR A 327 17.66 21.43 12.04
N PHE A 328 16.76 21.94 11.19
CA PHE A 328 17.12 22.86 10.11
C PHE A 328 16.57 24.28 10.28
N VAL A 329 15.60 24.49 11.18
CA VAL A 329 14.99 25.82 11.40
C VAL A 329 15.52 26.42 12.71
N PRO A 330 16.31 27.52 12.65
CA PRO A 330 16.79 28.18 13.85
C PRO A 330 15.64 28.68 14.73
N LYS A 331 15.71 28.41 16.03
CA LYS A 331 14.73 28.90 17.00
C LYS A 331 15.24 30.21 17.62
N SER A 332 14.38 31.23 17.66
CA SER A 332 14.66 32.44 18.43
C SER A 332 14.77 32.08 19.92
N TRP A 333 15.69 32.73 20.63
CA TRP A 333 15.85 32.56 22.07
C TRP A 333 14.51 32.86 22.76
N LYS A 334 14.02 31.91 23.57
CA LYS A 334 12.90 32.18 24.47
C LYS A 334 13.48 32.93 25.67
N ILE A 335 13.35 34.25 25.67
CA ILE A 335 13.64 35.10 26.84
C ILE A 335 12.53 34.93 27.86
#